data_AF-A0A2K6TGB6-F1
#
_entry.id   AF-A0A2K6TGB6-F1
#
_cell.length_a   1.000
_cell.length_b   1.000
_cell.length_c   1.000
_cell.angle_alpha   90.00
_cell.angle_beta   90.00
_cell.angle_gamma   90.00
#
_symmetry.space_group_name_H-M   'P 1'
#
loop_
_entity.id
_entity.type
_entity.pdbx_description
1 polymer ?
#
loop_
_entity_poly.entity_id
_entity_poly.type
_entity_poly.pdbx_seq_one_letter_code
_entity_poly.pdbx_strand_id
1 'polypeptide(L)' 'MEEPEEPEDSGQSLVPVYIYSPEYVSMCDSLAKIPKRASMVHSLIEAYALHKQMSTVARSWLTATSAS' A
#
# COMPACT_ATOMS: atom_id res chain seq x y z
N MET A 1 26.54 -16.66 -18.00
CA MET A 1 25.60 -17.25 -17.03
C MET A 1 25.55 -16.23 -15.92
N GLU A 2 24.58 -15.32 -15.96
CA GLU A 2 24.45 -14.27 -14.94
C GLU A 2 24.03 -14.92 -13.61
N GLU A 3 24.74 -14.55 -12.55
CA GLU A 3 24.49 -14.99 -11.17
C GLU A 3 23.08 -14.58 -10.72
N PRO A 4 22.41 -15.42 -9.92
CA PRO A 4 21.22 -14.99 -9.20
C PRO A 4 21.65 -14.06 -8.06
N GLU A 5 21.30 -12.78 -8.15
CA GLU A 5 21.42 -11.83 -7.04
C GLU A 5 20.51 -12.30 -5.89
N GLU A 6 21.12 -12.82 -4.83
CA GLU A 6 20.46 -13.17 -3.57
C GLU A 6 19.82 -11.90 -2.97
N PRO A 7 18.55 -11.92 -2.53
CA PRO A 7 17.98 -10.80 -1.80
C PRO A 7 18.63 -10.74 -0.41
N GLU A 8 19.48 -9.75 -0.18
CA GLU A 8 19.98 -9.43 1.16
C GLU A 8 18.81 -9.02 2.07
N ASP A 9 18.21 -10.02 2.73
CA ASP A 9 17.25 -9.87 3.83
C ASP A 9 17.97 -9.36 5.08
N SER A 10 18.39 -8.10 5.05
CA SER A 10 18.92 -7.40 6.21
C SER A 10 17.77 -6.88 7.09
N GLY A 11 17.20 -7.75 7.92
CA GLY A 11 17.13 -7.47 9.35
C GLY A 11 15.98 -6.65 9.94
N GLN A 12 14.85 -6.43 9.25
CA GLN A 12 13.56 -6.19 9.91
C GLN A 12 12.45 -6.71 8.98
N SER A 13 11.80 -7.83 9.32
CA SER A 13 10.57 -8.28 8.65
C SER A 13 9.43 -7.33 9.02
N LEU A 14 9.49 -6.11 8.48
CA LEU A 14 8.47 -5.09 8.64
C LEU A 14 7.32 -5.48 7.72
N VAL A 15 6.19 -5.85 8.33
CA VAL A 15 4.93 -6.07 7.61
C VAL A 15 4.65 -4.82 6.76
N PRO A 16 4.49 -4.94 5.42
CA PRO A 16 4.25 -3.79 4.57
C PRO A 16 2.99 -3.04 5.02
N VAL A 17 3.07 -1.71 5.04
CA VAL A 17 1.96 -0.84 5.42
C VAL A 17 1.19 -0.45 4.16
N TYR A 18 -0.09 -0.78 4.13
CA TYR A 18 -1.00 -0.38 3.04
C TYR A 18 -1.93 0.73 3.54
N ILE A 19 -1.77 1.94 3.00
CA ILE A 19 -2.60 3.08 3.37
C ILE A 19 -3.82 3.11 2.45
N TYR A 20 -4.99 2.84 3.02
CA TYR A 20 -6.25 2.82 2.30
C TYR A 20 -7.36 3.53 3.08
N SER A 21 -8.14 4.33 2.38
CA SER A 21 -9.48 4.75 2.79
C SER A 21 -10.32 5.01 1.53
N PRO A 22 -11.63 4.73 1.56
CA PRO A 22 -12.50 4.93 0.40
C PRO A 22 -12.58 6.40 -0.02
N GLU A 23 -12.54 7.34 0.93
CA GLU A 23 -12.47 8.77 0.66
C GLU A 23 -11.17 9.14 -0.07
N TYR A 24 -10.05 8.54 0.35
CA TYR A 24 -8.76 8.78 -0.29
C TYR A 24 -8.70 8.22 -1.72
N VAL A 25 -9.25 7.03 -1.95
CA VAL A 25 -9.35 6.45 -3.29
C VAL A 25 -10.21 7.31 -4.20
N SER A 26 -11.36 7.79 -3.72
CA SER A 26 -12.22 8.70 -4.47
C SER A 26 -11.52 10.02 -4.83
N MET A 27 -10.72 10.58 -3.92
CA MET A 27 -9.90 11.76 -4.20
C MET A 27 -8.84 11.47 -5.28
N CYS A 28 -8.13 10.36 -5.16
CA CYS A 28 -7.11 9.97 -6.15
C CYS A 28 -7.71 9.71 -7.53
N ASP A 29 -8.91 9.13 -7.60
CA ASP A 29 -9.59 8.85 -8.86
C ASP A 29 -10.15 10.11 -9.54
N SER A 30 -10.35 11.19 -8.78
CA SER A 30 -10.74 12.50 -9.33
C SER A 30 -9.61 13.24 -10.04
N LEU A 31 -8.35 12.77 -9.91
CA LEU A 31 -7.20 13.39 -10.57
C LEU A 31 -7.22 13.09 -12.08
N ALA A 32 -7.39 14.14 -12.87
CA ALA A 32 -7.62 14.09 -14.32
C ALA A 32 -6.54 13.36 -15.16
N LYS A 33 -5.34 13.14 -14.61
CA LYS A 33 -4.27 12.45 -15.34
C LYS A 33 -4.52 10.96 -15.51
N ILE A 34 -5.22 10.30 -14.58
CA ILE A 34 -5.40 8.85 -14.62
C ILE A 34 -6.74 8.46 -14.02
N PRO A 35 -7.76 8.17 -14.86
CA PRO A 35 -9.09 7.83 -14.35
C PRO A 35 -9.06 6.47 -13.64
N LYS A 36 -9.68 6.41 -12.46
CA LYS A 36 -9.96 5.17 -11.70
C LYS A 36 -8.75 4.30 -11.36
N ARG A 37 -7.53 4.83 -11.42
CA ARG A 37 -6.31 4.04 -11.15
C ARG A 37 -6.29 3.51 -9.72
N ALA A 38 -6.68 4.33 -8.74
CA ALA A 38 -6.61 3.93 -7.34
C ALA A 38 -7.64 2.83 -7.04
N SER A 39 -8.86 2.96 -7.58
CA SER A 39 -9.89 1.91 -7.46
C SER A 39 -9.48 0.60 -8.11
N MET A 40 -8.91 0.65 -9.33
CA MET A 40 -8.46 -0.57 -10.05
C MET A 40 -7.35 -1.29 -9.27
N VAL A 41 -6.36 -0.55 -8.78
CA VAL A 41 -5.25 -1.13 -8.00
C VAL A 41 -5.75 -1.70 -6.68
N HIS A 42 -6.64 -1.00 -5.97
CA HIS A 42 -7.22 -1.51 -4.73
C HIS A 42 -7.99 -2.82 -4.96
N SER A 43 -8.81 -2.87 -6.01
CA SER A 43 -9.59 -4.08 -6.37
C SER A 43 -8.69 -5.29 -6.65
N LEU A 44 -7.53 -5.07 -7.28
CA LEU A 44 -6.54 -6.12 -7.50
C LEU A 44 -5.94 -6.61 -6.17
N ILE A 45 -5.53 -5.70 -5.29
CA ILE A 45 -4.98 -6.03 -3.96
C ILE A 45 -5.99 -6.83 -3.11
N GLU A 46 -7.28 -6.49 -3.20
CA GLU A 46 -8.36 -7.24 -2.58
C GLU A 46 -8.52 -8.65 -3.18
N ALA A 47 -8.56 -8.76 -4.51
CA ALA A 47 -8.72 -10.02 -5.22
C ALA A 47 -7.57 -11.02 -4.94
N TYR A 48 -6.34 -10.53 -4.79
CA TYR A 48 -5.18 -11.34 -4.42
C TYR A 48 -5.06 -11.57 -2.90
N ALA A 49 -5.98 -11.06 -2.09
CA ALA A 49 -5.94 -11.13 -0.63
C ALA A 49 -4.63 -10.60 0.00
N LEU A 50 -3.89 -9.75 -0.73
CA LEU A 50 -2.62 -9.16 -0.29
C LEU A 50 -2.82 -8.25 0.93
N HIS A 51 -4.01 -7.65 1.06
CA HIS A 51 -4.42 -6.87 2.23
C HIS A 51 -4.39 -7.67 3.55
N LYS A 52 -4.41 -9.02 3.51
CA LYS A 52 -4.33 -9.86 4.70
C LYS A 52 -2.90 -10.06 5.22
N GLN A 53 -1.91 -9.84 4.37
CA GLN A 53 -0.49 -9.91 4.71
C GLN A 53 0.10 -8.52 4.98
N MET A 54 -0.70 -7.46 4.88
CA MET A 54 -0.29 -6.07 5.07
C MET A 54 -1.04 -5.45 6.25
N SER A 55 -0.39 -4.54 6.96
CA SER A 55 -1.06 -3.73 7.98
C SER A 55 -1.82 -2.62 7.26
N THR A 56 -3.16 -2.72 7.22
CA THR A 56 -4.00 -1.67 6.65
C THR A 56 -4.09 -0.52 7.66
N VAL A 57 -3.38 0.57 7.39
CA VAL A 57 -3.32 1.71 8.30
C VAL A 57 -4.17 2.83 7.73
N ALA A 58 -5.23 3.19 8.46
CA ALA A 58 -6.04 4.35 8.13
C ALA A 58 -5.20 5.63 8.30
N ARG A 59 -5.42 6.61 7.43
CA ARG A 59 -4.66 7.88 7.38
C ARG A 59 -4.54 8.59 8.74
N SER A 60 -5.51 8.41 9.65
CA SER A 60 -5.52 8.99 11.00
C SER A 60 -4.40 8.48 11.92
N TRP A 61 -3.82 7.31 11.64
CA TRP A 61 -2.70 6.78 12.44
C TRP A 61 -1.37 7.40 12.06
N LEU A 62 -1.17 7.81 10.79
CA LEU A 62 0.06 8.48 10.34
C LEU A 62 0.28 9.82 11.08
N THR A 63 -0.80 10.51 11.46
CA THR A 63 -0.73 11.76 12.23
C THR A 63 -0.53 11.52 13.73
N ALA A 64 -0.78 10.31 14.23
CA ALA A 64 -0.61 9.97 15.64
C ALA A 64 0.83 9.53 15.95
N THR A 65 1.55 8.92 15.00
CA THR A 65 2.94 8.45 15.24
C THR A 65 3.99 9.56 15.11
N SER A 66 3.66 10.68 14.45
CA SER A 66 4.61 11.79 14.26
C SER A 66 4.58 12.85 15.37
N ALA A 67 3.80 12.61 16.44
CA ALA A 67 3.55 13.60 17.50
C ALA A 67 4.06 13.17 18.88
N SER A 68 5.01 12.24 18.97
CA SER A 68 5.56 11.77 20.25
C SER A 68 7.08 11.81 20.29
#